data_AF-A0AA86MRQ3-F1
#
_entry.id   AF-A0AA86MRQ3-F1
#
_cell.length_a   1.000
_cell.length_b   1.000
_cell.length_c   1.000
_cell.angle_alpha   90.00
_cell.angle_beta   90.00
_cell.angle_gamma   90.00
#
_symmetry.space_group_name_H-M   'P 1'
#
loop_
_entity.id
_entity.type
_entity.pdbx_description
1 polymer ?
#
loop_
_entity_poly.entity_id
_entity_poly.type
_entity_poly.pdbx_seq_one_letter_code
_entity_poly.pdbx_strand_id
1 'polypeptide(L)'
;MAYTGWIERENNWYYYKADKKQTGWLKDSDNRWYYLQVNTGMMQTGWIKYKDKDCYLAEKASGPFKEGQAYQNVTVAFDGISYKFDNNCYATKVIADVISDNLCKMISVFEGCRLKAYKCTSGVLTIGIGCTNKKWTSKGTITIEEAYQAFQEDIKVFADGVANLCKNASVNLNIYEREALISFAFNCGLGALKDSTLWQLIKAGNRNATKITNAFLMWTKSGGKEQPGIVKRRNAEARLFLTGKYTLFN
;
A
#
# COMPACT_ATOMS: atom_id res chain seq x y z
N MET A 1 -0.95 37.29 37.52
CA MET A 1 -1.82 36.43 36.71
C MET A 1 -0.96 35.33 36.13
N ALA A 2 -1.41 34.08 36.17
CA ALA A 2 -0.64 32.96 35.65
C ALA A 2 -0.72 32.91 34.12
N TYR A 3 0.42 32.77 33.46
CA TYR A 3 0.52 32.81 32.00
C TYR A 3 0.03 31.49 31.38
N THR A 4 -0.73 31.59 30.29
CA THR A 4 -1.19 30.45 29.48
C THR A 4 -1.07 30.79 28.00
N GLY A 5 -0.32 29.99 27.24
CA GLY A 5 -0.11 30.19 25.81
C GLY A 5 1.25 29.77 25.30
N TRP A 6 1.50 30.12 24.04
CA TRP A 6 2.74 29.86 23.31
C TRP A 6 3.80 30.95 23.59
N ILE A 7 5.01 30.54 23.96
CA ILE A 7 6.18 31.41 24.12
C ILE A 7 7.29 30.90 23.21
N GLU A 8 7.88 31.82 22.44
CA GLU A 8 9.12 31.57 21.72
C GLU A 8 10.32 31.97 22.56
N ARG A 9 11.33 31.10 22.66
CA ARG A 9 12.64 31.38 23.27
C ARG A 9 13.72 30.68 22.48
N GLU A 10 14.80 31.39 22.16
CA GLU A 10 15.95 30.83 21.43
C GLU A 10 15.52 30.07 20.16
N ASN A 11 14.61 30.67 19.37
CA ASN A 11 14.00 30.10 18.16
C ASN A 11 13.24 28.78 18.37
N ASN A 12 12.80 28.49 19.60
CA ASN A 12 12.00 27.32 19.92
C ASN A 12 10.68 27.72 20.57
N TRP A 13 9.61 27.05 20.17
CA TRP A 13 8.28 27.26 20.73
C TRP A 13 8.02 26.35 21.93
N TYR A 14 7.40 26.91 22.95
CA TYR A 14 6.99 26.23 24.18
C TYR A 14 5.55 26.60 24.50
N TYR A 15 4.83 25.73 25.19
CA TYR A 15 3.49 26.05 25.70
C TYR A 15 3.46 26.01 27.22
N TYR A 16 2.78 26.97 27.82
CA TYR A 16 2.58 27.05 29.26
C TYR A 16 1.08 27.04 29.59
N LYS A 17 0.70 26.40 30.71
CA LYS A 17 -0.63 26.48 31.32
C LYS A 17 -0.48 26.84 32.78
N ALA A 18 -1.02 27.99 33.18
CA ALA A 18 -0.86 28.53 34.53
C ALA A 18 0.60 28.50 35.00
N ASP A 19 1.50 29.09 34.21
CA ASP A 19 2.97 29.15 34.41
C ASP A 19 3.70 27.80 34.39
N LYS A 20 3.02 26.67 34.14
CA LYS A 20 3.64 25.35 34.02
C LYS A 20 3.93 25.03 32.56
N LYS A 21 5.21 24.78 32.24
CA LYS A 21 5.64 24.29 30.92
C LYS A 21 4.98 22.94 30.63
N GLN A 22 4.39 22.81 29.45
CA GLN A 22 3.73 21.60 28.99
C GLN A 22 4.70 20.71 28.20
N THR A 23 4.39 19.42 28.15
CA THR A 23 5.14 18.38 27.43
C THR A 23 4.17 17.33 26.86
N GLY A 24 4.56 16.62 25.81
CA GLY A 24 3.73 15.64 25.13
C GLY A 24 2.70 16.26 24.19
N TRP A 25 1.62 15.51 23.92
CA TRP A 25 0.53 15.95 23.06
C TRP A 25 -0.26 17.10 23.69
N LEU A 26 -0.42 18.19 22.93
CA LEU A 26 -1.17 19.38 23.32
C LEU A 26 -2.25 19.64 22.27
N LYS A 27 -3.51 19.73 22.71
CA LYS A 27 -4.59 20.33 21.91
C LYS A 27 -4.77 21.78 22.33
N ASP A 28 -4.57 22.71 21.40
CA ASP A 28 -4.70 24.14 21.66
C ASP A 28 -6.15 24.62 21.48
N SER A 29 -6.42 25.89 21.82
CA SER A 29 -7.77 26.48 21.78
C SER A 29 -8.40 26.51 20.38
N ASP A 30 -7.60 26.41 19.32
CA ASP A 30 -8.07 26.32 17.93
C ASP A 30 -8.36 24.88 17.47
N ASN A 31 -8.42 23.94 18.43
CA ASN A 31 -8.66 22.51 18.24
C ASN A 31 -7.58 21.76 17.46
N ARG A 32 -6.41 22.35 17.25
CA ARG A 32 -5.29 21.70 16.56
C ARG A 32 -4.38 21.00 17.56
N TRP A 33 -3.78 19.89 17.11
CA TRP A 33 -2.84 19.10 17.90
C TRP A 33 -1.40 19.50 17.60
N TYR A 34 -0.59 19.52 18.65
CA TYR A 34 0.84 19.79 18.62
C TYR A 34 1.56 18.78 19.52
N TYR A 35 2.85 18.61 19.33
CA TYR A 35 3.66 17.76 20.19
C TYR A 35 4.84 18.53 20.75
N LEU A 36 4.94 18.54 22.09
CA LEU A 36 6.04 19.13 22.84
C LEU A 36 6.97 18.00 23.30
N GLN A 37 8.26 18.08 23.01
CA GLN A 37 9.23 17.07 23.39
C GLN A 37 9.20 16.82 24.91
N VAL A 38 9.13 15.56 25.31
CA VAL A 38 8.88 15.16 26.71
C VAL A 38 9.93 15.72 27.68
N ASN A 39 11.20 15.76 27.27
CA ASN A 39 12.29 16.15 28.17
C ASN A 39 12.49 17.67 28.26
N THR A 40 12.17 18.41 27.20
CA THR A 40 12.53 19.85 27.08
C THR A 40 11.31 20.77 27.04
N GLY A 41 10.16 20.26 26.59
CA GLY A 41 8.97 21.05 26.28
C GLY A 41 9.02 21.80 24.94
N MET A 42 10.08 21.57 24.14
CA MET A 42 10.22 22.19 22.81
C MET A 42 9.19 21.61 21.84
N MET A 43 8.46 22.48 21.15
CA MET A 43 7.59 22.07 20.06
C MET A 43 8.39 21.34 18.99
N GLN A 44 7.87 20.20 18.53
CA GLN A 44 8.46 19.43 17.45
C GLN A 44 7.83 19.80 16.12
N THR A 45 8.59 19.61 15.05
CA THR A 45 8.15 19.68 13.65
C THR A 45 8.67 18.45 12.89
N GLY A 46 8.14 18.19 11.70
CA GLY A 46 8.52 17.05 10.88
C GLY A 46 8.01 15.70 11.42
N TRP A 47 8.71 14.63 11.04
CA TRP A 47 8.39 13.27 11.46
C TRP A 47 8.77 13.03 12.92
N ILE A 48 7.82 12.50 13.69
CA ILE A 48 8.08 12.00 15.04
C ILE A 48 7.58 10.57 15.19
N LYS A 49 8.17 9.84 16.14
CA LYS A 49 7.70 8.52 16.55
C LYS A 49 7.14 8.59 17.97
N TYR A 50 5.87 8.23 18.12
CA TYR A 50 5.18 8.19 19.41
C TYR A 50 4.54 6.81 19.60
N LYS A 51 4.94 6.08 20.64
CA LYS A 51 4.48 4.70 20.92
C LYS A 51 4.58 3.79 19.68
N ASP A 52 5.72 3.84 19.01
CA ASP A 52 6.01 3.08 17.78
C ASP A 52 5.12 3.41 16.56
N LYS A 53 4.36 4.51 16.62
CA LYS A 53 3.59 5.04 15.49
C LYS A 53 4.21 6.32 14.97
N ASP A 54 4.29 6.44 13.65
CA ASP A 54 4.78 7.64 12.99
C ASP A 54 3.68 8.70 12.97
N CYS A 55 4.04 9.95 13.23
CA CYS A 55 3.18 11.13 13.07
C CYS A 55 3.96 12.19 12.31
N TYR A 56 3.27 13.15 11.71
CA TYR A 56 3.90 14.28 11.06
C TYR A 56 3.34 15.60 11.57
N LEU A 57 4.25 16.52 11.89
CA LEU A 57 3.98 17.86 12.39
C LEU A 57 4.45 18.86 11.32
N ALA A 58 3.60 19.80 10.93
CA ALA A 58 3.88 20.72 9.84
C ALA A 58 5.19 21.49 10.10
N GLU A 59 6.15 21.37 9.18
CA GLU A 59 7.45 22.06 9.31
C GLU A 59 7.34 23.57 9.16
N LYS A 60 6.33 24.04 8.42
CA LYS A 60 6.00 25.46 8.21
C LYS A 60 4.49 25.61 8.05
N ALA A 61 4.00 26.84 8.22
CA ALA A 61 2.64 27.16 7.84
C ALA A 61 2.44 26.96 6.33
N SER A 62 1.45 26.17 5.94
CA SER A 62 1.14 25.87 4.53
C SER A 62 -0.32 25.45 4.39
N GLY A 63 -1.05 26.15 3.51
CA GLY A 63 -2.48 25.93 3.31
C GLY A 63 -3.27 26.02 4.62
N PRO A 64 -4.04 24.98 5.00
CA PRO A 64 -4.80 25.00 6.25
C PRO A 64 -3.94 24.76 7.51
N PHE A 65 -2.69 24.31 7.35
CA PHE A 65 -1.82 23.89 8.46
C PHE A 65 -0.99 25.06 9.00
N LYS A 66 -0.93 25.19 10.33
CA LYS A 66 0.02 26.05 11.05
C LYS A 66 1.32 25.29 11.30
N GLU A 67 2.43 26.00 11.42
CA GLU A 67 3.70 25.39 11.86
C GLU A 67 3.53 24.62 13.17
N GLY A 68 4.13 23.44 13.27
CA GLY A 68 4.02 22.50 14.39
C GLY A 68 2.71 21.72 14.47
N GLN A 69 1.68 22.08 13.69
CA GLN A 69 0.40 21.38 13.72
C GLN A 69 0.54 19.93 13.23
N ALA A 70 0.00 18.99 13.99
CA ALA A 70 -0.11 17.60 13.60
C ALA A 70 -1.15 17.38 12.50
N TYR A 71 -0.80 16.53 11.54
CA TYR A 71 -1.71 16.10 10.49
C TYR A 71 -2.71 15.11 11.07
N GLN A 72 -4.00 15.38 10.86
CA GLN A 72 -5.10 14.59 11.43
C GLN A 72 -6.23 14.48 10.39
N ASN A 73 -6.78 13.28 10.21
CA ASN A 73 -7.87 13.00 9.26
C ASN A 73 -7.62 13.50 7.83
N VAL A 74 -6.39 13.35 7.35
CA VAL A 74 -5.96 13.87 6.05
C VAL A 74 -5.05 12.87 5.34
N THR A 75 -5.04 12.89 4.01
CA THR A 75 -4.07 12.14 3.20
C THR A 75 -3.15 13.12 2.50
N VAL A 76 -1.84 12.95 2.64
CA VAL A 76 -0.83 13.88 2.12
C VAL A 76 0.36 13.11 1.56
N ALA A 77 0.96 13.61 0.48
CA ALA A 77 2.14 13.02 -0.13
C ALA A 77 3.41 13.77 0.27
N PHE A 78 4.44 13.02 0.65
CA PHE A 78 5.81 13.50 0.88
C PHE A 78 6.73 12.76 -0.08
N ASP A 79 7.50 13.49 -0.90
CA ASP A 79 8.42 12.91 -1.88
C ASP A 79 7.80 11.80 -2.76
N GLY A 80 6.53 12.00 -3.17
CA GLY A 80 5.78 11.04 -3.98
C GLY A 80 5.13 9.88 -3.22
N ILE A 81 5.38 9.75 -1.91
CA ILE A 81 4.75 8.74 -1.06
C ILE A 81 3.55 9.34 -0.34
N SER A 82 2.37 8.76 -0.54
CA SER A 82 1.17 9.16 0.21
C SER A 82 1.13 8.55 1.61
N TYR A 83 0.63 9.31 2.58
CA TYR A 83 0.34 8.88 3.95
C TYR A 83 -1.06 9.32 4.33
N LYS A 84 -1.82 8.44 4.96
CA LYS A 84 -3.11 8.74 5.58
C LYS A 84 -2.89 8.89 7.07
N PHE A 85 -3.29 10.04 7.60
CA PHE A 85 -3.25 10.35 9.03
C PHE A 85 -4.64 10.14 9.61
N ASP A 86 -4.76 9.31 10.65
CA ASP A 86 -6.03 9.03 11.31
C ASP A 86 -6.44 10.13 12.30
N ASN A 87 -7.50 9.87 13.09
CA ASN A 87 -7.98 10.81 14.11
C ASN A 87 -7.05 10.91 15.33
N ASN A 88 -6.08 10.01 15.48
CA ASN A 88 -5.03 10.05 16.50
C ASN A 88 -3.71 10.60 15.93
N CYS A 89 -3.74 11.15 14.71
CA CYS A 89 -2.59 11.68 13.98
C CYS A 89 -1.58 10.61 13.54
N TYR A 90 -1.91 9.32 13.64
CA TYR A 90 -1.01 8.25 13.24
C TYR A 90 -1.00 8.11 11.73
N ALA A 91 0.21 8.12 11.18
CA ALA A 91 0.46 7.93 9.77
C ALA A 91 0.40 6.44 9.42
N THR A 92 -0.40 6.11 8.43
CA THR A 92 -0.28 4.87 7.68
C THR A 92 0.16 5.24 6.28
N LYS A 93 1.31 4.69 5.83
CA LYS A 93 1.74 4.85 4.44
C LYS A 93 0.61 4.36 3.53
N VAL A 94 0.09 5.25 2.70
CA VAL A 94 -0.87 4.92 1.64
C VAL A 94 -0.04 4.49 0.47
N ILE A 95 0.07 3.19 0.31
CA ILE A 95 1.04 2.65 -0.61
C ILE A 95 0.33 2.34 -1.91
N ALA A 96 0.48 3.23 -2.90
CA ALA A 96 0.30 2.87 -4.30
C ALA A 96 1.33 1.80 -4.73
N ASP A 97 2.42 1.61 -3.97
CA ASP A 97 3.54 0.70 -4.26
C ASP A 97 3.58 -0.61 -3.45
N VAL A 98 2.85 -0.77 -2.34
CA VAL A 98 2.82 -2.06 -1.62
C VAL A 98 1.69 -2.91 -2.18
N ILE A 99 2.05 -4.14 -2.47
CA ILE A 99 1.13 -5.21 -2.82
C ILE A 99 0.36 -5.60 -1.56
N SER A 100 -0.97 -5.48 -1.57
CA SER A 100 -1.78 -5.77 -0.39
C SER A 100 -1.76 -7.25 -0.03
N ASP A 101 -1.91 -7.55 1.27
CA ASP A 101 -2.09 -8.92 1.75
C ASP A 101 -3.35 -9.58 1.13
N ASN A 102 -4.36 -8.78 0.79
CA ASN A 102 -5.56 -9.27 0.09
C ASN A 102 -5.24 -9.74 -1.34
N LEU A 103 -4.34 -9.05 -2.06
CA LEU A 103 -3.83 -9.53 -3.34
C LEU A 103 -3.03 -10.82 -3.18
N CYS A 104 -2.15 -10.91 -2.17
CA CYS A 104 -1.43 -12.14 -1.85
C CYS A 104 -2.38 -13.29 -1.55
N LYS A 105 -3.41 -13.04 -0.72
CA LYS A 105 -4.46 -14.01 -0.40
C LYS A 105 -5.22 -14.47 -1.64
N MET A 106 -5.64 -13.54 -2.49
CA MET A 106 -6.37 -13.87 -3.72
C MET A 106 -5.50 -14.73 -4.65
N ILE A 107 -4.24 -14.36 -4.88
CA ILE A 107 -3.33 -15.13 -5.74
C ILE A 107 -3.03 -16.51 -5.15
N SER A 108 -2.93 -16.61 -3.82
CA SER A 108 -2.71 -17.89 -3.14
C SER A 108 -3.82 -18.93 -3.38
N VAL A 109 -5.04 -18.49 -3.71
CA VAL A 109 -6.14 -19.40 -4.09
C VAL A 109 -5.84 -20.09 -5.43
N PHE A 110 -5.12 -19.42 -6.33
CA PHE A 110 -4.77 -19.95 -7.65
C PHE A 110 -3.44 -20.69 -7.66
N GLU A 111 -2.42 -20.16 -7.00
CA GLU A 111 -1.06 -20.73 -6.98
C GLU A 111 -0.88 -21.79 -5.88
N GLY A 112 -1.75 -21.78 -4.87
CA GLY A 112 -1.57 -22.49 -3.62
C GLY A 112 -0.67 -21.74 -2.63
N CYS A 113 -0.74 -22.14 -1.36
CA CYS A 113 0.17 -21.68 -0.31
C CYS A 113 0.58 -22.86 0.58
N ARG A 114 1.88 -23.08 0.75
CA ARG A 114 2.41 -24.14 1.63
C ARG A 114 3.35 -23.54 2.68
N LEU A 115 2.89 -23.54 3.93
CA LEU A 115 3.63 -22.96 5.05
C LEU A 115 4.85 -23.78 5.47
N LYS A 116 4.95 -25.03 5.05
CA LYS A 116 6.13 -25.89 5.21
C LYS A 116 6.83 -26.05 3.86
N ALA A 117 8.16 -25.92 3.87
CA ALA A 117 8.98 -26.10 2.68
C ALA A 117 8.76 -27.49 2.05
N TYR A 118 8.65 -27.53 0.73
CA TYR A 118 8.39 -28.73 -0.06
C TYR A 118 9.20 -28.71 -1.35
N LYS A 119 9.38 -29.87 -1.99
CA LYS A 119 9.90 -29.92 -3.37
C LYS A 119 8.74 -29.80 -4.35
N CYS A 120 8.80 -28.85 -5.27
CA CYS A 120 7.83 -28.74 -6.36
C CYS A 120 8.01 -29.90 -7.36
N THR A 121 7.14 -29.98 -8.39
CA THR A 121 7.21 -31.01 -9.44
C THR A 121 8.53 -31.01 -10.20
N SER A 122 9.21 -29.86 -10.27
CA SER A 122 10.54 -29.71 -10.88
C SER A 122 11.70 -29.96 -9.90
N GLY A 123 11.42 -30.41 -8.67
CA GLY A 123 12.44 -30.74 -7.66
C GLY A 123 13.05 -29.55 -6.90
N VAL A 124 12.63 -28.33 -7.20
CA VAL A 124 13.10 -27.10 -6.53
C VAL A 124 12.43 -26.97 -5.15
N LEU A 125 13.22 -26.57 -4.14
CA LEU A 125 12.68 -26.29 -2.80
C LEU A 125 11.85 -25.00 -2.84
N THR A 126 10.60 -25.09 -2.38
CA THR A 126 9.60 -24.03 -2.47
C THR A 126 8.87 -23.89 -1.13
N ILE A 127 8.45 -22.68 -0.78
CA ILE A 127 7.68 -22.37 0.42
C ILE A 127 6.70 -21.20 0.16
N GLY A 128 5.67 -21.05 0.98
CA GLY A 128 4.69 -19.98 0.86
C GLY A 128 3.91 -20.07 -0.46
N ILE A 129 3.77 -18.94 -1.14
CA ILE A 129 3.12 -18.82 -2.46
C ILE A 129 4.20 -18.93 -3.54
N GLY A 130 4.61 -20.16 -3.87
CA GLY A 130 5.55 -20.41 -4.97
C GLY A 130 6.99 -19.88 -4.77
N CYS A 131 7.36 -19.41 -3.58
CA CYS A 131 8.66 -18.78 -3.33
C CYS A 131 9.80 -19.81 -3.30
N THR A 132 10.85 -19.58 -4.09
CA THR A 132 12.04 -20.46 -4.16
C THR A 132 13.29 -19.84 -3.54
N ASN A 133 13.21 -18.60 -3.05
CA ASN A 133 14.34 -17.88 -2.48
C ASN A 133 14.86 -18.59 -1.21
N LYS A 134 16.17 -18.85 -1.16
CA LYS A 134 16.85 -19.53 -0.03
C LYS A 134 16.64 -18.84 1.31
N LYS A 135 16.52 -17.50 1.33
CA LYS A 135 16.18 -16.71 2.54
C LYS A 135 14.92 -17.23 3.23
N TRP A 136 13.91 -17.61 2.44
CA TRP A 136 12.62 -18.06 2.94
C TRP A 136 12.55 -19.58 3.07
N THR A 137 13.03 -20.32 2.08
CA THR A 137 12.94 -21.80 2.07
C THR A 137 13.77 -22.46 3.17
N SER A 138 14.88 -21.84 3.58
CA SER A 138 15.73 -22.34 4.67
C SER A 138 15.08 -22.27 6.06
N LYS A 139 13.99 -21.49 6.24
CA LYS A 139 13.24 -21.43 7.50
C LYS A 139 12.49 -22.74 7.82
N GLY A 140 12.25 -23.58 6.80
CA GLY A 140 11.56 -24.86 6.94
C GLY A 140 10.05 -24.72 7.15
N THR A 141 9.58 -23.91 8.09
CA THR A 141 8.17 -23.54 8.31
C THR A 141 8.04 -22.04 8.51
N ILE A 142 7.00 -21.43 7.97
CA ILE A 142 6.71 -19.99 8.05
C ILE A 142 5.25 -19.73 8.43
N THR A 143 4.98 -18.53 8.95
CA THR A 143 3.63 -18.00 9.16
C THR A 143 2.98 -17.56 7.84
N ILE A 144 1.66 -17.27 7.85
CA ILE A 144 0.99 -16.74 6.65
C ILE A 144 1.47 -15.32 6.32
N GLU A 145 1.77 -14.52 7.35
CA GLU A 145 2.32 -13.18 7.22
C GLU A 145 3.71 -13.23 6.56
N GLU A 146 4.56 -14.17 6.96
CA GLU A 146 5.85 -14.40 6.31
C GLU A 146 5.70 -14.93 4.88
N ALA A 147 4.70 -15.77 4.60
CA ALA A 147 4.41 -16.21 3.25
C ALA A 147 3.99 -15.04 2.34
N TYR A 148 3.24 -14.07 2.88
CA TYR A 148 2.87 -12.85 2.15
C TYR A 148 4.07 -11.93 1.95
N GLN A 149 4.92 -11.74 2.97
CA GLN A 149 6.16 -10.98 2.82
C GLN A 149 7.07 -11.56 1.74
N ALA A 150 7.27 -12.88 1.74
CA ALA A 150 8.04 -13.57 0.71
C ALA A 150 7.44 -13.34 -0.68
N PHE A 151 6.12 -13.47 -0.80
CA PHE A 151 5.44 -13.29 -2.08
C PHE A 151 5.43 -11.83 -2.56
N GLN A 152 5.35 -10.86 -1.64
CA GLN A 152 5.45 -9.43 -1.95
C GLN A 152 6.82 -9.08 -2.55
N GLU A 153 7.90 -9.70 -2.07
CA GLU A 153 9.23 -9.58 -2.66
C GLU A 153 9.25 -10.13 -4.10
N ASP A 154 8.68 -11.32 -4.32
CA ASP A 154 8.68 -11.99 -5.62
C ASP A 154 7.81 -11.25 -6.66
N ILE A 155 6.62 -10.78 -6.26
CA ILE A 155 5.68 -10.14 -7.18
C ILE A 155 6.02 -8.66 -7.46
N LYS A 156 6.98 -8.08 -6.73
CA LYS A 156 7.42 -6.69 -6.91
C LYS A 156 7.85 -6.37 -8.34
N VAL A 157 8.50 -7.31 -9.04
CA VAL A 157 8.89 -7.11 -10.45
C VAL A 157 7.69 -6.83 -11.36
N PHE A 158 6.54 -7.45 -11.09
CA PHE A 158 5.30 -7.21 -11.83
C PHE A 158 4.64 -5.90 -11.42
N ALA A 159 4.68 -5.56 -10.14
CA ALA A 159 4.20 -4.27 -9.64
C ALA A 159 4.95 -3.09 -10.29
N ASP A 160 6.28 -3.16 -10.32
CA ASP A 160 7.13 -2.14 -10.93
C ASP A 160 6.91 -2.09 -12.46
N GLY A 161 6.74 -3.24 -13.10
CA GLY A 161 6.39 -3.34 -14.52
C GLY A 161 5.06 -2.68 -14.88
N VAL A 162 4.00 -2.92 -14.09
CA VAL A 162 2.70 -2.27 -14.26
C VAL A 162 2.81 -0.76 -14.03
N ALA A 163 3.55 -0.32 -13.01
CA ALA A 163 3.79 1.10 -12.75
C ALA A 163 4.51 1.79 -13.93
N ASN A 164 5.52 1.13 -14.51
CA ASN A 164 6.23 1.63 -15.69
C ASN A 164 5.34 1.71 -16.93
N LEU A 165 4.47 0.72 -17.17
CA LEU A 165 3.47 0.78 -18.24
C LEU A 165 2.54 1.98 -18.06
N CYS A 166 2.06 2.21 -16.84
CA CYS A 166 1.19 3.35 -16.52
C CYS A 166 1.90 4.69 -16.74
N LYS A 167 3.13 4.82 -16.23
CA LYS A 167 3.97 6.02 -16.42
C LYS A 167 4.19 6.34 -17.90
N ASN A 168 4.55 5.34 -18.71
CA ASN A 168 4.85 5.52 -20.12
C ASN A 168 3.62 5.88 -20.97
N ALA A 169 2.42 5.53 -20.49
CA ALA A 169 1.16 5.79 -21.19
C ALA A 169 0.32 6.89 -20.54
N SER A 170 0.84 7.57 -19.51
CA SER A 170 0.11 8.57 -18.70
C SER A 170 -1.24 8.06 -18.18
N VAL A 171 -1.30 6.78 -17.78
CA VAL A 171 -2.49 6.13 -17.24
C VAL A 171 -2.47 6.22 -15.72
N ASN A 172 -3.57 6.70 -15.14
CA ASN A 172 -3.80 6.63 -13.70
C ASN A 172 -4.69 5.43 -13.38
N LEU A 173 -4.26 4.60 -12.43
CA LEU A 173 -5.02 3.47 -11.91
C LEU A 173 -5.32 3.69 -10.43
N ASN A 174 -6.51 3.31 -9.99
CA ASN A 174 -6.73 3.11 -8.56
C ASN A 174 -6.05 1.80 -8.09
N ILE A 175 -6.00 1.58 -6.78
CA ILE A 175 -5.30 0.43 -6.19
C ILE A 175 -5.81 -0.91 -6.71
N TYR A 176 -7.13 -1.07 -6.88
CA TYR A 176 -7.74 -2.34 -7.28
C TYR A 176 -7.53 -2.63 -8.76
N GLU A 177 -7.59 -1.59 -9.60
CA GLU A 177 -7.22 -1.70 -11.01
C GLU A 177 -5.77 -2.14 -11.15
N ARG A 178 -4.85 -1.47 -10.43
CA ARG A 178 -3.43 -1.82 -10.40
C ARG A 178 -3.22 -3.28 -9.99
N GLU A 179 -3.84 -3.72 -8.89
CA GLU A 179 -3.63 -5.06 -8.37
C GLU A 179 -4.22 -6.17 -9.24
N ALA A 180 -5.34 -5.91 -9.92
CA ALA A 180 -5.87 -6.81 -10.93
C ALA A 180 -4.87 -7.01 -12.09
N LEU A 181 -4.22 -5.92 -12.54
CA LEU A 181 -3.19 -6.00 -13.58
C LEU A 181 -1.91 -6.68 -13.09
N ILE A 182 -1.54 -6.51 -11.82
CA ILE A 182 -0.41 -7.23 -11.22
C ILE A 182 -0.69 -8.73 -11.18
N SER A 183 -1.89 -9.15 -10.75
CA SER A 183 -2.30 -10.57 -10.76
C SER A 183 -2.29 -11.15 -12.18
N PHE A 184 -2.79 -10.39 -13.15
CA PHE A 184 -2.76 -10.77 -14.55
C PHE A 184 -1.33 -10.92 -15.08
N ALA A 185 -0.48 -9.92 -14.83
CA ALA A 185 0.90 -9.91 -15.28
C ALA A 185 1.74 -11.02 -14.62
N PHE A 186 1.46 -11.35 -13.36
CA PHE A 186 2.09 -12.49 -12.69
C PHE A 186 1.75 -13.82 -13.40
N ASN A 187 0.51 -13.98 -13.87
CA ASN A 187 0.08 -15.20 -14.55
C ASN A 187 0.51 -15.31 -16.01
N CYS A 188 0.46 -14.20 -16.74
CA CYS A 188 0.63 -14.19 -18.21
C CYS A 188 1.93 -13.51 -18.66
N GLY A 189 2.59 -12.77 -17.77
CA GLY A 189 3.75 -11.94 -18.06
C GLY A 189 3.40 -10.47 -18.39
N LEU A 190 4.38 -9.58 -18.17
CA LEU A 190 4.26 -8.15 -18.48
C LEU A 190 4.12 -7.87 -19.98
N GLY A 191 4.78 -8.67 -20.83
CA GLY A 191 4.65 -8.56 -22.28
C GLY A 191 3.22 -8.85 -22.75
N ALA A 192 2.64 -9.94 -22.26
CA ALA A 192 1.24 -10.28 -22.52
C ALA A 192 0.28 -9.17 -22.09
N LEU A 193 0.50 -8.58 -20.90
CA LEU A 193 -0.28 -7.43 -20.46
C LEU A 193 -0.13 -6.25 -21.42
N LYS A 194 1.10 -5.82 -21.73
CA LYS A 194 1.39 -4.69 -22.60
C LYS A 194 0.73 -4.81 -23.97
N ASP A 195 0.71 -6.01 -24.55
CA ASP A 195 0.20 -6.24 -25.90
C ASP A 195 -1.29 -6.63 -25.91
N SER A 196 -1.91 -6.84 -24.74
CA SER A 196 -3.31 -7.25 -24.62
C SER A 196 -4.30 -6.17 -25.06
N THR A 197 -5.46 -6.62 -25.56
CA THR A 197 -6.65 -5.78 -25.74
C THR A 197 -7.06 -5.09 -24.44
N LEU A 198 -6.87 -5.74 -23.29
CA LEU A 198 -7.12 -5.18 -21.97
C LEU A 198 -6.31 -3.90 -21.75
N TRP A 199 -5.00 -3.93 -22.00
CA TRP A 199 -4.16 -2.74 -21.84
C TRP A 199 -4.50 -1.64 -22.84
N GLN A 200 -4.82 -1.99 -24.10
CA GLN A 200 -5.24 -1.00 -25.09
C GLN A 200 -6.53 -0.28 -24.67
N LEU A 201 -7.52 -1.01 -24.15
CA LEU A 201 -8.74 -0.43 -23.57
C LEU A 201 -8.42 0.50 -22.39
N ILE A 202 -7.53 0.06 -21.51
CA ILE A 202 -7.17 0.81 -20.30
C ILE A 202 -6.49 2.14 -20.64
N LYS A 203 -5.54 2.13 -21.59
CA LYS A 203 -4.87 3.32 -22.12
C LYS A 203 -5.83 4.31 -22.75
N ALA A 204 -6.87 3.81 -23.42
CA ALA A 204 -7.93 4.65 -23.99
C ALA A 204 -8.94 5.16 -22.94
N GLY A 205 -8.68 4.96 -21.65
CA GLY A 205 -9.58 5.36 -20.57
C GLY A 205 -10.86 4.51 -20.47
N ASN A 206 -10.94 3.39 -21.20
CA ASN A 206 -12.14 2.56 -21.19
C ASN A 206 -12.22 1.75 -19.90
N ARG A 207 -13.36 1.84 -19.21
CA ARG A 207 -13.70 1.08 -18.00
C ARG A 207 -15.06 0.40 -18.09
N ASN A 208 -15.58 0.21 -19.31
CA ASN A 208 -16.85 -0.46 -19.51
C ASN A 208 -16.77 -1.92 -19.04
N ALA A 209 -17.70 -2.32 -18.17
CA ALA A 209 -17.67 -3.61 -17.50
C ALA A 209 -17.61 -4.80 -18.47
N THR A 210 -18.43 -4.80 -19.51
CA THR A 210 -18.45 -5.86 -20.53
C THR A 210 -17.14 -5.92 -21.30
N LYS A 211 -16.62 -4.78 -21.75
CA LYS A 211 -15.36 -4.72 -22.53
C LYS A 211 -14.17 -5.19 -21.71
N ILE A 212 -14.05 -4.71 -20.47
CA ILE A 212 -12.95 -5.09 -19.58
C ILE A 212 -13.03 -6.59 -19.23
N THR A 213 -14.22 -7.09 -18.87
CA THR A 213 -14.41 -8.50 -18.52
C THR A 213 -14.06 -9.40 -19.70
N ASN A 214 -14.56 -9.08 -20.90
CA ASN A 214 -14.22 -9.85 -22.10
C ASN A 214 -12.72 -9.80 -22.40
N ALA A 215 -12.06 -8.66 -22.21
CA ALA A 215 -10.63 -8.52 -22.43
C ALA A 215 -9.78 -9.35 -21.45
N PHE A 216 -10.20 -9.49 -20.18
CA PHE A 216 -9.59 -10.46 -19.26
C PHE A 216 -9.83 -11.90 -19.74
N LEU A 217 -11.06 -12.23 -20.15
CA LEU A 217 -11.44 -13.58 -20.59
C LEU A 217 -10.81 -14.02 -21.92
N MET A 218 -10.17 -13.13 -22.68
CA MET A 218 -9.34 -13.52 -23.83
C MET A 218 -8.09 -14.34 -23.42
N TRP A 219 -7.71 -14.29 -22.13
CA TRP A 219 -6.51 -14.92 -21.60
C TRP A 219 -6.85 -16.10 -20.67
N THR A 220 -7.63 -17.05 -21.20
CA THR A 220 -8.11 -18.25 -20.47
C THR A 220 -7.47 -19.56 -20.93
N LYS A 221 -6.62 -19.51 -21.95
CA LYS A 221 -6.04 -20.71 -22.58
C LYS A 221 -4.66 -21.06 -22.04
N SER A 222 -4.41 -22.36 -21.88
CA SER A 222 -3.07 -22.95 -21.70
C SER A 222 -2.94 -24.16 -22.62
N GLY A 223 -1.82 -24.29 -23.35
CA GLY A 223 -1.66 -25.33 -24.38
C GLY A 223 -2.72 -25.26 -25.49
N GLY A 224 -3.18 -24.04 -25.83
CA GLY A 224 -4.22 -23.80 -26.84
C GLY A 224 -5.66 -24.11 -26.42
N LYS A 225 -5.87 -24.67 -25.22
CA LYS A 225 -7.20 -25.04 -24.70
C LYS A 225 -7.59 -24.17 -23.51
N GLU A 226 -8.87 -23.80 -23.44
CA GLU A 226 -9.42 -23.08 -22.31
C GLU A 226 -9.32 -23.91 -21.02
N GLN A 227 -8.94 -23.25 -19.92
CA GLN A 227 -8.77 -23.88 -18.62
C GLN A 227 -9.77 -23.29 -17.61
N PRO A 228 -10.66 -24.10 -17.01
CA PRO A 228 -11.66 -23.61 -16.05
C PRO A 228 -11.06 -22.83 -14.87
N GLY A 229 -9.88 -23.25 -14.38
CA GLY A 229 -9.16 -22.54 -13.32
C GLY A 229 -8.71 -21.14 -13.73
N ILE A 230 -8.26 -20.97 -14.98
CA ILE A 230 -7.84 -19.67 -15.51
C ILE A 230 -9.08 -18.79 -15.77
N VAL A 231 -10.19 -19.36 -16.25
CA VAL A 231 -11.48 -18.63 -16.38
C VAL A 231 -11.92 -18.06 -15.02
N LYS A 232 -11.85 -18.84 -13.95
CA LYS A 232 -12.14 -18.35 -12.59
C LYS A 232 -11.20 -17.19 -12.22
N ARG A 233 -9.90 -17.34 -12.44
CA ARG A 233 -8.91 -16.27 -12.18
C ARG A 233 -9.22 -14.98 -12.93
N ARG A 234 -9.45 -15.05 -14.24
CA ARG A 234 -9.76 -13.89 -15.08
C ARG A 234 -11.03 -13.16 -14.63
N ASN A 235 -12.05 -13.90 -14.19
CA ASN A 235 -13.26 -13.30 -13.62
C ASN A 235 -13.00 -12.60 -12.27
N ALA A 236 -12.17 -13.17 -11.39
CA ALA A 236 -11.80 -12.51 -10.14
C ALA A 236 -11.00 -11.22 -10.38
N GLU A 237 -10.05 -11.24 -11.31
CA GLU A 237 -9.27 -10.06 -11.69
C GLU A 237 -10.15 -8.98 -12.32
N ALA A 238 -11.05 -9.33 -13.24
CA ALA A 238 -12.01 -8.38 -13.83
C ALA A 238 -12.92 -7.75 -12.77
N ARG A 239 -13.40 -8.55 -11.81
CA ARG A 239 -14.23 -8.06 -10.70
C ARG A 239 -13.47 -7.15 -9.75
N LEU A 240 -12.23 -7.51 -9.41
CA LEU A 240 -11.35 -6.66 -8.61
C LEU A 240 -11.17 -5.31 -9.31
N PHE A 241 -10.83 -5.33 -10.60
CA PHE A 241 -10.62 -4.12 -11.40
C PHE A 241 -11.86 -3.21 -11.44
N LEU A 242 -13.05 -3.78 -11.67
CA LEU A 242 -14.28 -3.00 -11.89
C LEU A 242 -14.98 -2.56 -10.60
N THR A 243 -14.82 -3.31 -9.50
CA THR A 243 -15.65 -3.12 -8.30
C THR A 243 -14.85 -2.87 -7.02
N GLY A 244 -13.53 -3.05 -7.06
CA GLY A 244 -12.67 -2.94 -5.88
C GLY A 244 -12.89 -4.02 -4.83
N LYS A 245 -13.43 -5.17 -5.22
CA LYS A 245 -13.73 -6.29 -4.30
C LYS A 245 -12.92 -7.53 -4.68
N TYR A 246 -12.07 -7.99 -3.75
CA TYR A 246 -11.43 -9.29 -3.85
C TYR A 246 -12.49 -10.38 -3.79
N THR A 247 -12.48 -11.25 -4.80
CA THR A 247 -13.36 -12.43 -4.80
C THR A 247 -12.52 -13.61 -4.38
N LEU A 248 -12.81 -14.12 -3.19
CA LEU A 248 -12.31 -15.41 -2.75
C LEU A 248 -13.34 -16.42 -3.22
N PHE A 249 -12.97 -17.27 -4.18
CA PHE A 249 -13.81 -18.40 -4.55
C PHE A 249 -13.83 -19.35 -3.35
N ASN A 250 -14.98 -19.45 -2.69
CA ASN A 250 -15.28 -20.57 -1.80
C ASN A 250 -15.61 -21.81 -2.65
#